data_AF-A0AA38IV28-F1
#
_entry.id   AF-A0AA38IV28-F1
#
_cell.length_a   1.000
_cell.length_b   1.000
_cell.length_c   1.000
_cell.angle_alpha   90.00
_cell.angle_beta   90.00
_cell.angle_gamma   90.00
#
_symmetry.space_group_name_H-M   'P 1'
#
loop_
_entity.id
_entity.type
_entity.pdbx_description
1 polymer ?
#
loop_
_entity_poly.entity_id
_entity_poly.type
_entity_poly.pdbx_seq_one_letter_code
_entity_poly.pdbx_strand_id
1 'polypeptide(L)'
;MYKVAGHFASYCPNRTEPIDQMDTSNSSTPLDLTVDDPLHWVRFLSITIFNNKFYRWARIFTLIFQIVNLITDIYFFVMVFEAAYLYRYLAVFLSQISAVLFGIGLLWSEKLFKCLDKEFWSMLWSIDTATIKTKRKIQTDFKYITATVVVNTLLGVGAGFMLIPTRTEQMYQLALVLFRNYFPTYHYILDFFYFLLFPITSYMIINVANMIAYYVYLGKSQIHLGLDVISHMSVDYNDYDEDTLLHSAEYQRVIKRRMAFIVIRHNELLRISRIATNLASQLLPWFVIGGIVMFLSALSNWYLVEVNIGYWLYVKNFCWLSTSTLTGALLVHCGQEIEDLTGAMFSVVNDVPWTSFNTSNKRTMLTILTVAQIPVKLQFTETVSLNYQLGIRMLRNVYSFAALFASVKSTN
;
A
#
# COMPACT_ATOMS: atom_id res chain seq x y z
N MET A 1 -7.24 23.37 14.45
CA MET A 1 -5.76 23.22 14.51
C MET A 1 -5.04 23.29 13.15
N TYR A 2 -5.72 23.16 12.00
CA TYR A 2 -5.11 23.19 10.66
C TYR A 2 -4.52 24.54 10.18
N LYS A 3 -4.73 25.64 10.91
CA LYS A 3 -4.24 26.99 10.54
C LYS A 3 -2.86 27.34 11.13
N VAL A 4 -2.36 26.57 12.10
CA VAL A 4 -1.10 26.89 12.80
C VAL A 4 0.12 26.44 11.99
N ALA A 5 0.03 25.33 11.25
CA ALA A 5 1.13 24.85 10.40
C ALA A 5 1.40 25.77 9.18
N GLY A 6 0.37 26.45 8.67
CA GLY A 6 0.52 27.41 7.57
C GLY A 6 1.27 28.69 7.95
N HIS A 7 1.26 29.07 9.23
CA HIS A 7 1.94 30.28 9.70
C HIS A 7 3.44 30.09 9.96
N PHE A 8 3.92 28.85 10.04
CA PHE A 8 5.35 28.55 10.19
C PHE A 8 6.10 28.49 8.85
N ALA A 9 5.41 28.25 7.73
CA ALA A 9 6.01 28.32 6.40
C ALA A 9 6.40 29.76 6.00
N SER A 10 5.78 30.78 6.60
CA SER A 10 6.09 32.20 6.34
C SER A 10 7.16 32.79 7.26
N TYR A 11 7.74 31.99 8.18
CA TYR A 11 8.76 32.42 9.13
C TYR A 11 10.11 31.69 8.95
N CYS A 12 10.37 31.17 7.75
CA CYS A 12 11.75 30.96 7.31
C CYS A 12 12.22 32.26 6.64
N PRO A 13 13.06 33.08 7.29
CA PRO A 13 13.70 34.18 6.58
C PRO A 13 14.46 33.61 5.39
N ASN A 14 14.35 34.25 4.23
CA ASN A 14 15.26 34.06 3.09
C ASN A 14 16.70 34.26 3.59
N ARG A 15 17.32 33.19 4.09
CA ARG A 15 18.67 33.23 4.62
C ARG A 15 19.56 32.55 3.59
N THR A 16 20.05 33.38 2.67
CA THR A 16 21.22 33.11 1.82
C THR A 16 22.50 33.20 2.66
N GLU A 17 22.58 32.44 3.75
CA GLU A 17 23.86 32.16 4.40
C GLU A 17 24.27 30.75 3.96
N PRO A 18 25.46 30.57 3.36
CA PRO A 18 25.93 29.26 3.01
C PRO A 18 26.12 28.46 4.30
N ILE A 19 25.49 27.28 4.36
CA ILE A 19 25.80 26.25 5.33
C ILE A 19 27.15 25.66 4.89
N ASP A 20 28.21 26.45 5.04
CA ASP A 20 29.57 26.00 4.82
C ASP A 20 30.03 25.23 6.06
N GLN A 21 30.60 24.05 5.78
CA GLN A 21 31.39 23.23 6.69
C GLN A 21 30.59 22.51 7.80
N MET A 22 29.69 21.61 7.38
CA MET A 22 29.93 20.22 7.79
C MET A 22 31.13 19.73 6.99
N ASP A 23 32.00 18.93 7.59
CA ASP A 23 33.08 18.21 6.90
C ASP A 23 32.45 17.30 5.81
N THR A 24 32.17 17.90 4.66
CA THR A 24 31.71 17.28 3.41
C THR A 24 32.90 16.99 2.50
N SER A 25 34.11 16.97 3.07
CA SER A 25 35.37 16.62 2.40
C SER A 25 35.39 15.16 1.91
N ASN A 26 34.45 14.33 2.36
CA ASN A 26 33.98 13.19 1.57
C ASN A 26 32.78 13.63 0.74
N SER A 27 33.09 14.12 -0.47
CA SER A 27 32.15 14.42 -1.53
C SER A 27 31.12 13.29 -1.65
N SER A 28 29.91 13.53 -1.17
CA SER A 28 28.73 12.78 -1.61
C SER A 28 28.54 13.15 -3.08
N THR A 29 29.27 12.48 -3.97
CA THR A 29 28.77 12.22 -5.32
C THR A 29 27.29 11.87 -5.17
N PRO A 30 26.38 12.53 -5.93
CA PRO A 30 24.97 12.14 -5.89
C PRO A 30 24.94 10.63 -6.04
N LEU A 31 24.44 9.96 -5.00
CA LEU A 31 24.44 8.50 -4.90
C LEU A 31 23.96 7.99 -6.27
N ASP A 32 24.71 7.11 -6.94
CA ASP A 32 24.31 6.64 -8.26
C ASP A 32 22.99 5.89 -8.12
N LEU A 33 21.89 6.62 -8.38
CA LEU A 33 20.53 6.44 -7.84
C LEU A 33 19.82 5.16 -8.34
N THR A 34 20.54 4.32 -9.06
CA THR A 34 20.04 3.07 -9.65
C THR A 34 20.73 1.83 -9.10
N VAL A 35 21.87 1.96 -8.42
CA VAL A 35 22.69 0.79 -8.04
C VAL A 35 22.27 0.17 -6.70
N ASP A 36 21.76 0.95 -5.73
CA ASP A 36 21.51 0.47 -4.36
C ASP A 36 20.08 0.71 -3.82
N ASP A 37 19.03 0.53 -4.63
CA ASP A 37 17.67 0.44 -4.06
C ASP A 37 17.52 -0.88 -3.28
N PRO A 38 17.43 -0.83 -1.93
CA PRO A 38 17.35 -2.05 -1.12
C PRO A 38 16.04 -2.81 -1.33
N LEU A 39 15.03 -2.16 -1.92
CA LEU A 39 13.73 -2.71 -2.29
C LEU A 39 13.57 -2.83 -3.82
N HIS A 40 14.66 -2.92 -4.58
CA HIS A 40 14.62 -2.97 -6.05
C HIS A 40 13.66 -4.03 -6.61
N TRP A 41 13.56 -5.22 -5.99
CA TRP A 41 12.60 -6.24 -6.40
C TRP A 41 11.15 -5.81 -6.18
N VAL A 42 10.85 -5.21 -5.03
CA VAL A 42 9.52 -4.67 -4.74
C VAL A 42 9.20 -3.56 -5.72
N ARG A 43 10.13 -2.63 -5.97
CA ARG A 43 9.98 -1.55 -6.97
C ARG A 43 9.77 -2.11 -8.38
N PHE A 44 10.54 -3.10 -8.77
CA PHE A 44 10.44 -3.75 -10.07
C PHE A 44 9.05 -4.36 -10.27
N LEU A 45 8.61 -5.17 -9.30
CA LEU A 45 7.33 -5.87 -9.33
C LEU A 45 6.12 -4.95 -9.16
N SER A 46 6.26 -3.81 -8.50
CA SER A 46 5.11 -2.91 -8.21
C SER A 46 5.02 -1.70 -9.14
N ILE A 47 6.16 -1.10 -9.51
CA ILE A 47 6.24 0.18 -10.22
C ILE A 47 6.78 0.00 -11.63
N THR A 48 7.90 -0.71 -11.81
CA THR A 48 8.57 -0.81 -13.12
C THR A 48 7.73 -1.56 -14.14
N ILE A 49 7.24 -2.76 -13.79
CA ILE A 49 6.31 -3.53 -14.64
C ILE A 49 5.03 -2.71 -14.89
N PHE A 50 4.49 -2.06 -13.85
CA PHE A 50 3.29 -1.26 -13.96
C PHE A 50 3.43 -0.05 -14.90
N ASN A 51 4.61 0.58 -14.93
CA ASN A 51 4.88 1.74 -15.78
C ASN A 51 5.31 1.37 -17.20
N ASN A 52 5.54 0.09 -17.48
CA ASN A 52 5.86 -0.39 -18.82
C ASN A 52 4.76 0.00 -19.82
N LYS A 53 5.15 0.49 -21.00
CA LYS A 53 4.21 0.93 -22.05
C LYS A 53 3.26 -0.19 -22.48
N PHE A 54 3.78 -1.42 -22.64
CA PHE A 54 2.98 -2.58 -23.02
C PHE A 54 1.94 -2.91 -21.95
N TYR A 55 2.37 -3.01 -20.70
CA TYR A 55 1.45 -3.30 -19.59
C TYR A 55 0.40 -2.19 -19.40
N ARG A 56 0.78 -0.92 -19.60
CA ARG A 56 -0.17 0.21 -19.59
C ARG A 56 -1.28 0.04 -20.62
N TRP A 57 -0.95 -0.34 -21.85
CA TRP A 57 -1.96 -0.63 -22.88
C TRP A 57 -2.79 -1.86 -22.51
N ALA A 58 -2.15 -2.93 -22.05
CA ALA A 58 -2.81 -4.16 -21.65
C ALA A 58 -3.87 -3.94 -20.54
N ARG A 59 -3.56 -3.13 -19.51
CA ARG A 59 -4.54 -2.82 -18.44
C ARG A 59 -5.71 -1.97 -18.92
N ILE A 60 -5.48 -1.01 -19.83
CA ILE A 60 -6.55 -0.17 -20.39
C ILE A 60 -7.47 -1.02 -21.24
N PHE A 61 -6.89 -1.86 -22.10
CA PHE A 61 -7.63 -2.83 -22.90
C PHE A 61 -8.44 -3.79 -22.02
N THR A 62 -7.82 -4.35 -20.99
CA THR A 62 -8.48 -5.22 -20.00
C THR A 62 -9.68 -4.52 -19.36
N LEU A 63 -9.52 -3.28 -18.89
CA LEU A 63 -10.60 -2.53 -18.26
C LEU A 63 -11.75 -2.26 -19.23
N ILE A 64 -11.47 -1.80 -20.46
CA ILE A 64 -12.50 -1.55 -21.47
C ILE A 64 -13.27 -2.83 -21.75
N PHE A 65 -12.56 -3.94 -21.95
CA PHE A 65 -13.18 -5.23 -22.23
C PHE A 65 -14.04 -5.73 -21.05
N GLN A 66 -13.58 -5.58 -19.81
CA GLN A 66 -14.37 -5.93 -18.62
C GLN A 66 -15.62 -5.05 -18.47
N ILE A 67 -15.53 -3.76 -18.80
CA ILE A 67 -16.69 -2.85 -18.80
C ILE A 67 -17.72 -3.27 -19.86
N VAL A 68 -17.27 -3.59 -21.07
CA VAL A 68 -18.16 -4.04 -22.16
C VAL A 68 -18.86 -5.36 -21.79
N ASN A 69 -18.12 -6.32 -21.23
CA ASN A 69 -18.72 -7.56 -20.74
C ASN A 69 -19.72 -7.30 -19.62
N LEU A 70 -19.38 -6.44 -18.66
CA LEU A 70 -20.27 -6.12 -17.54
C LEU A 70 -21.58 -5.46 -18.03
N ILE A 71 -21.50 -4.53 -18.98
CA ILE A 71 -22.69 -3.89 -19.57
C ILE A 71 -23.54 -4.92 -20.32
N THR A 72 -22.88 -5.83 -21.04
CA THR A 72 -23.55 -6.91 -21.78
C THR A 72 -24.25 -7.86 -20.81
N ASP A 73 -23.58 -8.29 -19.75
CA ASP A 73 -24.15 -9.14 -18.69
C ASP A 73 -25.38 -8.46 -18.05
N ILE A 74 -25.28 -7.16 -17.72
CA ILE A 74 -26.42 -6.37 -17.21
C ILE A 74 -27.58 -6.36 -18.21
N TYR A 75 -27.31 -6.12 -19.49
CA TYR A 75 -28.35 -6.11 -20.52
C TYR A 75 -29.09 -7.46 -20.60
N PHE A 76 -28.35 -8.57 -20.63
CA PHE A 76 -28.97 -9.90 -20.70
C PHE A 76 -29.74 -10.24 -19.41
N PHE A 77 -29.23 -9.89 -18.23
CA PHE A 77 -29.96 -10.11 -16.97
C PHE A 77 -31.25 -9.30 -16.86
N VAL A 78 -31.28 -8.09 -17.40
CA VAL A 78 -32.47 -7.22 -17.31
C VAL A 78 -33.49 -7.54 -18.40
N MET A 79 -33.03 -7.80 -19.63
CA MET A 79 -33.91 -7.83 -20.81
C MET A 79 -34.25 -9.23 -21.30
N VAL A 80 -33.41 -10.24 -21.02
CA VAL A 80 -33.50 -11.56 -21.69
C VAL A 80 -33.70 -12.70 -20.70
N PHE A 81 -33.01 -12.67 -19.55
CA PHE A 81 -32.95 -13.82 -18.66
C PHE A 81 -34.01 -13.82 -17.57
N GLU A 82 -34.47 -15.03 -17.25
CA GLU A 82 -35.21 -15.31 -16.02
C GLU A 82 -34.28 -15.21 -14.80
N ALA A 83 -34.85 -14.90 -13.63
CA ALA A 83 -34.11 -14.76 -12.38
C ALA A 83 -33.28 -16.00 -12.00
N ALA A 84 -33.67 -17.19 -12.47
CA ALA A 84 -32.92 -18.43 -12.25
C ALA A 84 -31.50 -18.39 -12.85
N TYR A 85 -31.32 -17.74 -14.00
CA TYR A 85 -30.00 -17.62 -14.64
C TYR A 85 -29.07 -16.67 -13.87
N LEU A 86 -29.61 -15.70 -13.13
CA LEU A 86 -28.79 -14.82 -12.31
C LEU A 86 -27.99 -15.63 -11.30
N TYR A 87 -28.61 -16.59 -10.60
CA TYR A 87 -27.92 -17.45 -9.64
C TYR A 87 -26.76 -18.23 -10.27
N ARG A 88 -26.95 -18.72 -11.51
CA ARG A 88 -25.93 -19.49 -12.24
C ARG A 88 -24.69 -18.65 -12.59
N TYR A 89 -24.89 -17.38 -12.93
CA TYR A 89 -23.81 -16.48 -13.40
C TYR A 89 -23.34 -15.49 -12.33
N LEU A 90 -23.96 -15.47 -11.14
CA LEU A 90 -23.75 -14.47 -10.10
C LEU A 90 -22.29 -14.33 -9.67
N ALA A 91 -21.60 -15.45 -9.45
CA ALA A 91 -20.21 -15.44 -9.01
C ALA A 91 -19.30 -14.72 -10.02
N VAL A 92 -19.40 -15.07 -11.31
CA VAL A 92 -18.61 -14.47 -12.38
C VAL A 92 -18.97 -12.99 -12.56
N PHE A 93 -20.26 -12.66 -12.51
CA PHE A 93 -20.75 -11.29 -12.59
C PHE A 93 -20.17 -10.40 -11.47
N LEU A 94 -20.23 -10.85 -10.21
CA LEU A 94 -19.62 -10.13 -9.08
C LEU A 94 -18.10 -10.01 -9.25
N SER A 95 -17.42 -11.06 -9.75
CA SER A 95 -15.99 -10.99 -10.04
C SER A 95 -15.67 -9.89 -11.07
N GLN A 96 -16.48 -9.76 -12.13
CA GLN A 96 -16.29 -8.71 -13.13
C GLN A 96 -16.49 -7.31 -12.53
N ILE A 97 -17.51 -7.10 -11.69
CA ILE A 97 -17.70 -5.83 -10.98
C ILE A 97 -16.45 -5.50 -10.16
N SER A 98 -15.91 -6.46 -9.41
CA SER A 98 -14.69 -6.23 -8.63
C SER A 98 -13.50 -5.86 -9.51
N ALA A 99 -13.30 -6.56 -10.63
CA ALA A 99 -12.23 -6.29 -11.59
C ALA A 99 -12.32 -4.86 -12.18
N VAL A 100 -13.54 -4.42 -12.52
CA VAL A 100 -13.79 -3.04 -13.00
C VAL A 100 -13.48 -2.02 -11.91
N LEU A 101 -13.92 -2.24 -10.67
CA LEU A 101 -13.62 -1.35 -9.54
C LEU A 101 -12.12 -1.20 -9.30
N PHE A 102 -11.37 -2.30 -9.28
CA PHE A 102 -9.91 -2.27 -9.14
C PHE A 102 -9.24 -1.58 -10.34
N GLY A 103 -9.71 -1.83 -11.55
CA GLY A 103 -9.19 -1.19 -12.76
C GLY A 103 -9.41 0.32 -12.79
N ILE A 104 -10.59 0.80 -12.35
CA ILE A 104 -10.86 2.24 -12.19
C ILE A 104 -9.93 2.86 -11.16
N GLY A 105 -9.80 2.24 -9.98
CA GLY A 105 -8.88 2.71 -8.94
C GLY A 105 -7.43 2.81 -9.44
N LEU A 106 -6.99 1.85 -10.25
CA LEU A 106 -5.66 1.85 -10.87
C LEU A 106 -5.42 2.96 -11.88
N LEU A 107 -6.42 3.39 -12.63
CA LEU A 107 -6.25 4.51 -13.57
C LEU A 107 -5.94 5.82 -12.84
N TRP A 108 -6.52 6.01 -11.65
CA TRP A 108 -6.26 7.19 -10.84
C TRP A 108 -4.92 7.13 -10.11
N SER A 109 -4.47 5.92 -9.75
CA SER A 109 -3.24 5.72 -8.99
C SER A 109 -1.97 6.13 -9.74
N GLU A 110 -1.93 5.98 -11.07
CA GLU A 110 -0.70 6.20 -11.85
C GLU A 110 -0.13 7.62 -11.70
N LYS A 111 -0.97 8.65 -11.79
CA LYS A 111 -0.53 10.05 -11.66
C LYS A 111 -0.01 10.33 -10.26
N LEU A 112 -0.69 9.78 -9.26
CA LEU A 112 -0.37 10.00 -7.86
C LEU A 112 0.93 9.29 -7.46
N PHE A 113 1.14 8.05 -7.92
CA PHE A 113 2.38 7.32 -7.66
C PHE A 113 3.58 7.95 -8.37
N LYS A 114 3.44 8.55 -9.55
CA LYS A 114 4.53 9.31 -10.19
C LYS A 114 4.91 10.56 -9.38
N CYS A 115 3.90 11.24 -8.82
CA CYS A 115 4.13 12.37 -7.92
C CYS A 115 4.87 11.92 -6.65
N LEU A 116 4.38 10.83 -6.04
CA LEU A 116 4.98 10.24 -4.85
C LEU A 116 6.42 9.79 -5.10
N ASP A 117 6.70 9.06 -6.19
CA ASP A 117 8.05 8.61 -6.56
C ASP A 117 9.01 9.80 -6.62
N LYS A 118 8.66 10.84 -7.38
CA LYS A 118 9.50 12.05 -7.54
C LYS A 118 9.83 12.71 -6.20
N GLU A 119 8.82 12.93 -5.36
CA GLU A 119 9.00 13.58 -4.05
C GLU A 119 9.80 12.68 -3.09
N PHE A 120 9.54 11.37 -3.10
CA PHE A 120 10.18 10.43 -2.21
C PHE A 120 11.68 10.30 -2.48
N TRP A 121 12.06 10.15 -3.76
CA TRP A 121 13.47 10.01 -4.14
C TRP A 121 14.31 11.25 -3.79
N SER A 122 13.71 12.44 -3.82
CA SER A 122 14.39 13.67 -3.42
C SER A 122 14.70 13.75 -1.92
N MET A 123 14.04 12.92 -1.11
CA MET A 123 14.11 12.97 0.35
C MET A 123 15.02 11.90 0.97
N LEU A 124 15.23 10.77 0.27
CA LEU A 124 15.86 9.58 0.85
C LEU A 124 17.24 9.85 1.48
N TRP A 125 17.37 9.49 2.75
CA TRP A 125 18.68 9.41 3.40
C TRP A 125 19.35 8.10 3.05
N SER A 126 20.68 8.15 2.96
CA SER A 126 21.49 6.94 2.92
C SER A 126 21.34 6.19 4.25
N ILE A 127 21.07 4.88 4.14
CA ILE A 127 20.97 3.95 5.26
C ILE A 127 22.33 3.79 5.96
N ASP A 128 23.44 4.16 5.30
CA ASP A 128 24.79 4.09 5.88
C ASP A 128 25.03 5.10 7.00
N THR A 129 24.16 6.10 7.14
CA THR A 129 24.20 7.05 8.26
C THR A 129 23.66 6.48 9.57
N ALA A 130 23.00 5.31 9.52
CA ALA A 130 22.39 4.68 10.68
C ALA A 130 23.40 3.94 11.56
N THR A 131 23.08 3.79 12.83
CA THR A 131 23.76 2.80 13.68
C THR A 131 23.60 1.39 13.13
N ILE A 132 24.56 0.51 13.43
CA ILE A 132 24.56 -0.89 12.97
C ILE A 132 23.27 -1.61 13.35
N LYS A 133 22.72 -1.32 14.55
CA LYS A 133 21.46 -1.90 15.05
C LYS A 133 20.28 -1.47 14.17
N THR A 134 20.16 -0.17 13.90
CA THR A 134 19.07 0.39 13.07
C THR A 134 19.19 -0.08 11.62
N LYS A 135 20.41 -0.07 11.05
CA LYS A 135 20.69 -0.62 9.71
C LYS A 135 20.27 -2.08 9.59
N ARG A 136 20.63 -2.94 10.56
CA ARG A 136 20.25 -4.36 10.56
C ARG A 136 18.73 -4.53 10.65
N LYS A 137 18.05 -3.72 11.46
CA LYS A 137 16.58 -3.74 11.56
C LYS A 137 15.93 -3.38 10.23
N ILE A 138 16.33 -2.27 9.61
CA ILE A 138 15.82 -1.82 8.31
C ILE A 138 16.04 -2.90 7.23
N GLN A 139 17.24 -3.49 7.17
CA GLN A 139 17.53 -4.57 6.21
C GLN A 139 16.71 -5.83 6.44
N THR A 140 16.40 -6.16 7.70
CA THR A 140 15.55 -7.31 8.04
C THR A 140 14.11 -7.07 7.59
N ASP A 141 13.57 -5.88 7.86
CA ASP A 141 12.24 -5.47 7.40
C ASP A 141 12.16 -5.49 5.87
N PHE A 142 13.19 -5.01 5.17
CA PHE A 142 13.26 -5.04 3.70
C PHE A 142 13.28 -6.45 3.12
N LYS A 143 14.00 -7.39 3.75
CA LYS A 143 13.98 -8.80 3.33
C LYS A 143 12.59 -9.41 3.52
N TYR A 144 11.95 -9.16 4.66
CA TYR A 144 10.62 -9.67 4.97
C TYR A 144 9.56 -9.16 3.99
N ILE A 145 9.53 -7.85 3.74
CA ILE A 145 8.56 -7.27 2.80
C ILE A 145 8.82 -7.71 1.35
N THR A 146 10.09 -7.83 0.96
CA THR A 146 10.45 -8.33 -0.38
C THR A 146 9.95 -9.76 -0.57
N ALA A 147 10.22 -10.65 0.38
CA ALA A 147 9.72 -12.02 0.33
C ALA A 147 8.19 -12.06 0.27
N THR A 148 7.50 -11.26 1.10
CA THR A 148 6.04 -11.18 1.12
C THR A 148 5.47 -10.71 -0.22
N VAL A 149 6.03 -9.65 -0.80
CA VAL A 149 5.59 -9.09 -2.10
C VAL A 149 5.86 -10.08 -3.25
N VAL A 150 7.01 -10.74 -3.26
CA VAL A 150 7.35 -11.75 -4.27
C VAL A 150 6.38 -12.92 -4.19
N VAL A 151 6.14 -13.46 -2.99
CA VAL A 151 5.18 -14.56 -2.77
C VAL A 151 3.77 -14.13 -3.17
N ASN A 152 3.32 -12.96 -2.74
CA ASN A 152 2.01 -12.42 -3.10
C ASN A 152 1.86 -12.26 -4.62
N THR A 153 2.93 -11.85 -5.30
CA THR A 153 2.94 -11.69 -6.76
C THR A 153 2.86 -13.02 -7.50
N LEU A 154 3.65 -14.00 -7.06
CA LEU A 154 3.62 -15.35 -7.65
C LEU A 154 2.27 -16.02 -7.42
N LEU A 155 1.71 -15.91 -6.21
CA LEU A 155 0.38 -16.44 -5.90
C LEU A 155 -0.72 -15.72 -6.69
N GLY A 156 -0.64 -14.40 -6.85
CA GLY A 156 -1.60 -13.65 -7.66
C GLY A 156 -1.57 -14.04 -9.13
N VAL A 157 -0.39 -13.95 -9.76
CA VAL A 157 -0.25 -14.35 -11.17
C VAL A 157 -0.64 -15.82 -11.38
N GLY A 158 -0.21 -16.71 -10.48
CA GLY A 158 -0.59 -18.13 -10.48
C GLY A 158 -2.11 -18.33 -10.36
N ALA A 159 -2.76 -17.64 -9.43
CA ALA A 159 -4.23 -17.66 -9.30
C ALA A 159 -4.91 -17.16 -10.57
N GLY A 160 -4.41 -16.10 -11.19
CA GLY A 160 -4.92 -15.59 -12.47
C GLY A 160 -4.86 -16.63 -13.60
N PHE A 161 -3.79 -17.42 -13.71
CA PHE A 161 -3.73 -18.52 -14.66
C PHE A 161 -4.68 -19.67 -14.29
N MET A 162 -4.79 -20.00 -13.00
CA MET A 162 -5.69 -21.05 -12.51
C MET A 162 -7.17 -20.71 -12.72
N LEU A 163 -7.53 -19.43 -12.73
CA LEU A 163 -8.89 -18.96 -13.00
C LEU A 163 -9.35 -19.14 -14.45
N ILE A 164 -8.46 -19.52 -15.38
CA ILE A 164 -8.87 -19.88 -16.74
C ILE A 164 -9.86 -21.05 -16.67
N PRO A 165 -11.08 -20.90 -17.21
CA PRO A 165 -12.13 -21.89 -17.06
C PRO A 165 -11.80 -23.17 -17.83
N THR A 166 -12.05 -24.31 -17.20
CA THR A 166 -12.09 -25.60 -17.89
C THR A 166 -13.29 -25.68 -18.83
N ARG A 167 -13.30 -26.64 -19.77
CA ARG A 167 -14.38 -26.77 -20.76
C ARG A 167 -15.79 -26.89 -20.13
N THR A 168 -15.90 -27.49 -18.94
CA THR A 168 -17.15 -27.58 -18.18
C THR A 168 -17.52 -26.25 -17.54
N GLU A 169 -16.54 -25.54 -16.97
CA GLU A 169 -16.72 -24.22 -16.34
C GLU A 169 -17.08 -23.12 -17.35
N GLN A 170 -16.69 -23.26 -18.62
CA GLN A 170 -17.01 -22.29 -19.67
C GLN A 170 -18.52 -22.07 -19.85
N MET A 171 -19.36 -23.04 -19.47
CA MET A 171 -20.82 -22.91 -19.50
C MET A 171 -21.38 -22.01 -18.39
N TYR A 172 -20.56 -21.61 -17.42
CA TYR A 172 -20.91 -20.70 -16.33
C TYR A 172 -20.34 -19.30 -16.56
N GLN A 173 -19.75 -19.05 -17.72
CA GLN A 173 -19.26 -17.73 -18.13
C GLN A 173 -20.10 -17.20 -19.27
N LEU A 174 -20.98 -16.25 -18.95
CA LEU A 174 -21.94 -15.68 -19.89
C LEU A 174 -21.26 -15.14 -21.16
N ALA A 175 -20.16 -14.39 -21.00
CA ALA A 175 -19.38 -13.87 -22.13
C ALA A 175 -18.98 -14.96 -23.15
N LEU A 176 -18.48 -16.11 -22.69
CA LEU A 176 -18.08 -17.21 -23.60
C LEU A 176 -19.27 -17.86 -24.30
N VAL A 177 -20.40 -18.01 -23.59
CA VAL A 177 -21.65 -18.51 -24.18
C VAL A 177 -22.11 -17.55 -25.30
N LEU A 178 -22.05 -16.24 -25.06
CA LEU A 178 -22.39 -15.23 -26.06
C LEU A 178 -21.44 -15.25 -27.26
N PHE A 179 -20.12 -15.35 -27.03
CA PHE A 179 -19.14 -15.41 -28.13
C PHE A 179 -19.41 -16.59 -29.07
N ARG A 180 -19.73 -17.76 -28.52
CA ARG A 180 -19.99 -18.97 -29.30
C ARG A 180 -21.32 -18.91 -30.04
N ASN A 181 -22.36 -18.37 -29.41
CA ASN A 181 -23.70 -18.30 -30.00
C ASN A 181 -23.82 -17.22 -31.06
N TYR A 182 -23.22 -16.05 -30.84
CA TYR A 182 -23.36 -14.89 -31.74
C TYR A 182 -22.19 -14.73 -32.72
N PHE A 183 -21.00 -15.25 -32.41
CA PHE A 183 -19.80 -15.14 -33.25
C PHE A 183 -19.13 -16.51 -33.50
N PRO A 184 -19.85 -17.50 -34.05
CA PRO A 184 -19.35 -18.87 -34.16
C PRO A 184 -18.04 -18.97 -34.96
N THR A 185 -17.83 -18.11 -35.95
CA THR A 185 -16.59 -18.08 -36.75
C THR A 185 -15.41 -17.48 -36.01
N TYR A 186 -15.62 -16.57 -35.04
CA TYR A 186 -14.54 -15.81 -34.40
C TYR A 186 -14.40 -16.07 -32.89
N HIS A 187 -15.24 -16.95 -32.32
CA HIS A 187 -15.28 -17.20 -30.88
C HIS A 187 -13.92 -17.64 -30.31
N TYR A 188 -13.10 -18.39 -31.06
CA TYR A 188 -11.78 -18.81 -30.58
C TYR A 188 -10.83 -17.63 -30.32
N ILE A 189 -10.93 -16.56 -31.11
CA ILE A 189 -10.13 -15.34 -30.92
C ILE A 189 -10.61 -14.61 -29.67
N LEU A 190 -11.93 -14.46 -29.53
CA LEU A 190 -12.55 -13.81 -28.38
C LEU A 190 -12.28 -14.57 -27.06
N ASP A 191 -12.39 -15.90 -27.09
CA ASP A 191 -12.07 -16.79 -25.98
C ASP A 191 -10.59 -16.62 -25.57
N PHE A 192 -9.66 -16.59 -26.55
CA PHE A 192 -8.23 -16.38 -26.28
C PHE A 192 -7.96 -15.05 -25.58
N PHE A 193 -8.51 -13.95 -26.11
CA PHE A 193 -8.35 -12.64 -25.48
C PHE A 193 -8.98 -12.61 -24.09
N TYR A 194 -10.19 -13.15 -23.93
CA TYR A 194 -10.88 -13.27 -22.65
C TYR A 194 -10.00 -14.02 -21.62
N PHE A 195 -9.36 -15.14 -22.01
CA PHE A 195 -8.47 -15.89 -21.13
C PHE A 195 -7.19 -15.13 -20.76
N LEU A 196 -6.62 -14.37 -21.69
CA LEU A 196 -5.43 -13.55 -21.44
C LEU A 196 -5.68 -12.47 -20.37
N LEU A 197 -6.93 -12.04 -20.19
CA LEU A 197 -7.27 -11.00 -19.22
C LEU A 197 -7.19 -11.46 -17.77
N PHE A 198 -7.33 -12.75 -17.47
CA PHE A 198 -7.31 -13.23 -16.07
C PHE A 198 -5.97 -12.97 -15.35
N PRO A 199 -4.79 -13.37 -15.88
CA PRO A 199 -3.52 -13.08 -15.22
C PRO A 199 -3.23 -11.58 -15.15
N ILE A 200 -3.64 -10.79 -16.16
CA ILE A 200 -3.49 -9.34 -16.15
C ILE A 200 -4.35 -8.73 -15.03
N THR A 201 -5.62 -9.10 -14.96
CA THR A 201 -6.57 -8.63 -13.93
C THR A 201 -6.10 -9.04 -12.53
N SER A 202 -5.62 -10.27 -12.35
CA SER A 202 -5.12 -10.71 -11.06
C SER A 202 -3.90 -9.92 -10.62
N TYR A 203 -2.94 -9.70 -11.53
CA TYR A 203 -1.78 -8.86 -11.26
C TYR A 203 -2.17 -7.40 -10.96
N MET A 204 -3.17 -6.84 -11.66
CA MET A 204 -3.73 -5.51 -11.36
C MET A 204 -4.19 -5.40 -9.90
N ILE A 205 -4.92 -6.39 -9.39
CA ILE A 205 -5.48 -6.38 -8.03
C ILE A 205 -4.37 -6.33 -6.97
N ILE A 206 -3.36 -7.19 -7.10
CA ILE A 206 -2.26 -7.27 -6.12
C ILE A 206 -1.30 -6.08 -6.20
N ASN A 207 -1.17 -5.45 -7.37
CA ASN A 207 -0.12 -4.47 -7.62
C ASN A 207 -0.26 -3.22 -6.74
N VAL A 208 -1.49 -2.77 -6.45
CA VAL A 208 -1.69 -1.59 -5.60
C VAL A 208 -1.24 -1.83 -4.17
N ALA A 209 -1.52 -3.02 -3.62
CA ALA A 209 -1.03 -3.39 -2.30
C ALA A 209 0.50 -3.39 -2.27
N ASN A 210 1.13 -3.95 -3.32
CA ASN A 210 2.59 -3.97 -3.43
C ASN A 210 3.18 -2.55 -3.57
N MET A 211 2.53 -1.64 -4.31
CA MET A 211 2.95 -0.24 -4.40
C MET A 211 2.84 0.49 -3.06
N ILE A 212 1.73 0.31 -2.33
CA ILE A 212 1.56 0.91 -0.99
C ILE A 212 2.63 0.35 -0.04
N ALA A 213 2.85 -0.96 -0.05
CA ALA A 213 3.88 -1.61 0.75
C ALA A 213 5.28 -1.03 0.49
N TYR A 214 5.63 -0.83 -0.79
CA TYR A 214 6.89 -0.21 -1.18
C TYR A 214 7.11 1.15 -0.50
N TYR A 215 6.19 2.10 -0.68
CA TYR A 215 6.34 3.45 -0.13
C TYR A 215 6.21 3.50 1.39
N VAL A 216 5.38 2.66 1.99
CA VAL A 216 5.25 2.58 3.45
C VAL A 216 6.53 2.10 4.08
N TYR A 217 7.15 1.03 3.58
CA TYR A 217 8.40 0.52 4.15
C TYR A 217 9.58 1.47 3.91
N LEU A 218 9.58 2.17 2.78
CA LEU A 218 10.55 3.21 2.52
C LEU A 218 10.37 4.38 3.51
N GLY A 219 9.14 4.82 3.76
CA GLY A 219 8.81 5.81 4.80
C GLY A 219 9.19 5.36 6.21
N LYS A 220 8.89 4.11 6.53
CA LYS A 220 9.25 3.44 7.78
C LYS A 220 10.77 3.50 8.02
N SER A 221 11.57 3.22 7.00
CA SER A 221 13.03 3.30 7.12
C SER A 221 13.50 4.72 7.43
N GLN A 222 12.94 5.74 6.79
CA GLN A 222 13.32 7.13 7.04
C GLN A 222 12.91 7.60 8.44
N ILE A 223 11.76 7.14 8.95
CA ILE A 223 11.36 7.38 10.34
C ILE A 223 12.34 6.70 11.30
N HIS A 224 12.71 5.44 11.04
CA HIS A 224 13.72 4.74 11.86
C HIS A 224 15.06 5.46 11.90
N LEU A 225 15.54 5.99 10.77
CA LEU A 225 16.75 6.81 10.74
C LEU A 225 16.61 8.09 11.57
N GLY A 226 15.46 8.78 11.46
CA GLY A 226 15.16 9.95 12.28
C GLY A 226 15.18 9.65 13.78
N LEU A 227 14.56 8.54 14.20
CA LEU A 227 14.55 8.09 15.59
C LEU A 227 15.95 7.69 16.08
N ASP A 228 16.76 7.10 15.22
CA ASP A 228 18.16 6.75 15.52
C ASP A 228 18.98 8.02 15.78
N VAL A 229 18.83 9.05 14.93
CA VAL A 229 19.48 10.35 15.16
C VAL A 229 19.00 11.01 16.46
N ILE A 230 17.70 10.95 16.76
CA ILE A 230 17.12 11.51 18.00
C ILE A 230 17.61 10.78 19.25
N SER A 231 17.76 9.46 19.20
CA SER A 231 18.23 8.69 20.36
C SER A 231 19.73 8.89 20.63
N HIS A 232 20.51 9.28 19.62
CA HIS A 232 21.96 9.43 19.75
C HIS A 232 22.45 10.89 19.83
N MET A 233 21.55 11.88 19.92
CA MET A 233 21.96 13.29 19.85
C MET A 233 22.83 13.78 21.00
N SER A 234 22.80 13.12 22.17
CA SER A 234 23.62 13.49 23.34
C SER A 234 24.70 12.45 23.69
N VAL A 235 24.85 11.37 22.91
CA VAL A 235 25.71 10.23 23.28
C VAL A 235 27.18 10.63 23.45
N ASP A 236 27.65 11.57 22.63
CA ASP A 236 29.03 12.10 22.70
C ASP A 236 29.33 12.85 24.02
N TYR A 237 28.30 13.10 24.83
CA TYR A 237 28.36 13.92 26.03
C TYR A 237 27.90 13.17 27.29
N ASN A 238 27.75 11.84 27.23
CA ASN A 238 27.25 11.04 28.34
C ASN A 238 28.15 11.07 29.59
N ASP A 239 29.44 11.39 29.45
CA ASP A 239 30.41 11.43 30.55
C ASP A 239 30.44 12.79 31.29
N TYR A 240 29.68 13.79 30.81
CA TYR A 240 29.65 15.13 31.38
C TYR A 240 28.45 15.32 32.30
N ASP A 241 28.64 16.08 33.38
CA ASP A 241 27.56 16.46 34.29
C ASP A 241 26.53 17.38 33.61
N GLU A 242 25.25 17.22 33.96
CA GLU A 242 24.13 17.94 33.34
C GLU A 242 24.27 19.47 33.47
N ASP A 243 24.78 19.98 34.60
CA ASP A 243 24.96 21.40 34.83
C ASP A 243 26.05 21.98 33.92
N THR A 244 27.12 21.20 33.73
CA THR A 244 28.21 21.54 32.80
C THR A 244 27.70 21.62 31.35
N LEU A 245 26.87 20.65 30.94
CA LEU A 245 26.28 20.63 29.60
C LEU A 245 25.30 21.79 29.37
N LEU A 246 24.53 22.15 30.40
CA LEU A 246 23.58 23.26 30.31
C LEU A 246 24.30 24.58 29.96
N HIS A 247 25.51 24.79 30.49
CA HIS A 247 26.29 26.01 30.32
C HIS A 247 27.31 25.95 29.17
N SER A 248 27.56 24.77 28.61
CA SER A 248 28.46 24.60 27.46
C SER A 248 27.85 25.15 26.16
N ALA A 249 28.36 26.28 25.69
CA ALA A 249 27.92 26.91 24.44
C ALA A 249 28.12 26.00 23.21
N GLU A 250 29.17 25.18 23.21
CA GLU A 250 29.46 24.23 22.14
C GLU A 250 28.41 23.12 22.08
N TYR A 251 28.13 22.48 23.22
CA TYR A 251 27.09 21.45 23.33
C TYR A 251 25.74 21.98 22.84
N GLN A 252 25.32 23.14 23.35
CA GLN A 252 24.04 23.74 22.97
C GLN A 252 23.96 24.05 21.46
N ARG A 253 25.09 24.44 20.84
CA ARG A 253 25.18 24.68 19.40
C ARG A 253 25.06 23.37 18.59
N VAL A 254 25.73 22.31 19.02
CA VAL A 254 25.67 20.98 18.38
C VAL A 254 24.25 20.42 18.46
N ILE A 255 23.65 20.44 19.64
CA ILE A 255 22.27 19.99 19.86
C ILE A 255 21.29 20.80 19.01
N LYS A 256 21.43 22.13 18.96
CA LYS A 256 20.59 23.00 18.13
C LYS A 256 20.67 22.61 16.65
N ARG A 257 21.88 22.33 16.15
CA ARG A 257 22.11 21.88 14.76
C ARG A 257 21.44 20.54 14.48
N ARG A 258 21.60 19.57 15.38
CA ARG A 258 20.98 18.23 15.28
C ARG A 258 19.45 18.32 15.30
N MET A 259 18.87 19.11 16.22
CA MET A 259 17.42 19.34 16.27
C MET A 259 16.89 20.03 15.02
N ALA A 260 17.57 21.07 14.53
CA ALA A 260 17.15 21.77 13.32
C ALA A 260 17.10 20.81 12.11
N PHE A 261 18.11 19.94 11.98
CA PHE A 261 18.11 18.88 10.98
C PHE A 261 16.90 17.94 11.14
N ILE A 262 16.63 17.44 12.35
CA ILE A 262 15.46 16.58 12.62
C ILE A 262 14.15 17.28 12.25
N VAL A 263 13.98 18.56 12.60
CA VAL A 263 12.75 19.33 12.31
C VAL A 263 12.53 19.47 10.81
N ILE A 264 13.56 19.86 10.05
CA ILE A 264 13.49 19.98 8.58
C ILE A 264 13.00 18.65 7.99
N ARG A 265 13.58 17.56 8.47
CA ARG A 265 13.33 16.23 7.92
C ARG A 265 12.00 15.64 8.34
N HIS A 266 11.59 15.86 9.58
CA HIS A 266 10.25 15.48 10.03
C HIS A 266 9.17 16.23 9.22
N ASN A 267 9.38 17.50 8.90
CA ASN A 267 8.48 18.25 8.02
C ASN A 267 8.39 17.65 6.61
N GLU A 268 9.51 17.20 6.04
CA GLU A 268 9.52 16.48 4.76
C GLU A 268 8.74 15.15 4.87
N LEU A 269 8.93 14.38 5.95
CA LEU A 269 8.19 13.13 6.19
C LEU A 269 6.69 13.38 6.31
N LEU A 270 6.29 14.44 7.01
CA LEU A 270 4.89 14.84 7.13
C LEU A 270 4.29 15.30 5.80
N ARG A 271 5.08 15.95 4.94
CA ARG A 271 4.63 16.33 3.59
C ARG A 271 4.37 15.07 2.77
N ILE A 272 5.29 14.12 2.76
CA ILE A 272 5.13 12.85 2.05
C ILE A 272 3.98 12.05 2.62
N SER A 273 3.85 11.96 3.95
CA SER A 273 2.76 11.21 4.59
C SER A 273 1.40 11.80 4.23
N ARG A 274 1.25 13.12 4.15
CA ARG A 274 0.02 13.75 3.66
C ARG A 274 -0.31 13.38 2.21
N ILE A 275 0.70 13.36 1.34
CA ILE A 275 0.52 12.93 -0.06
C ILE A 275 0.10 11.45 -0.09
N ALA A 276 0.77 10.60 0.69
CA ALA A 276 0.47 9.17 0.79
C ALA A 276 -0.92 8.91 1.39
N THR A 277 -1.34 9.63 2.43
CA THR A 277 -2.67 9.51 3.02
C THR A 277 -3.75 10.01 2.05
N ASN A 278 -3.51 11.09 1.32
CA ASN A 278 -4.44 11.55 0.27
C ASN A 278 -4.53 10.54 -0.90
N LEU A 279 -3.43 9.89 -1.25
CA LEU A 279 -3.42 8.80 -2.21
C LEU A 279 -4.22 7.61 -1.69
N ALA A 280 -3.96 7.20 -0.46
CA ALA A 280 -4.68 6.11 0.19
C ALA A 280 -6.18 6.41 0.28
N SER A 281 -6.58 7.64 0.60
CA SER A 281 -8.00 8.00 0.70
C SER A 281 -8.75 7.94 -0.62
N GLN A 282 -8.07 8.19 -1.74
CA GLN A 282 -8.66 8.09 -3.07
C GLN A 282 -8.71 6.65 -3.59
N LEU A 283 -7.72 5.82 -3.26
CA LEU A 283 -7.62 4.45 -3.76
C LEU A 283 -8.37 3.44 -2.91
N LEU A 284 -8.22 3.52 -1.59
CA LEU A 284 -8.75 2.51 -0.66
C LEU A 284 -10.26 2.26 -0.81
N PRO A 285 -11.14 3.25 -1.07
CA PRO A 285 -12.57 2.97 -1.26
C PRO A 285 -12.83 1.98 -2.39
N TRP A 286 -12.18 2.15 -3.54
CA TRP A 286 -12.30 1.23 -4.68
C TRP A 286 -11.82 -0.17 -4.33
N PHE A 287 -10.72 -0.25 -3.57
CA PHE A 287 -10.15 -1.53 -3.14
C PHE A 287 -10.98 -2.25 -2.08
N VAL A 288 -11.55 -1.51 -1.13
CA VAL A 288 -12.41 -2.06 -0.08
C VAL A 288 -13.72 -2.55 -0.68
N ILE A 289 -14.38 -1.74 -1.50
CA ILE A 289 -15.64 -2.13 -2.16
C ILE A 289 -15.37 -3.30 -3.12
N GLY A 290 -14.33 -3.20 -3.96
CA GLY A 290 -13.91 -4.28 -4.86
C GLY A 290 -13.60 -5.57 -4.11
N GLY A 291 -12.89 -5.48 -2.98
CA GLY A 291 -12.55 -6.62 -2.13
C GLY A 291 -13.79 -7.29 -1.51
N ILE A 292 -14.76 -6.51 -1.04
CA ILE A 292 -16.04 -7.04 -0.53
C ILE A 292 -16.81 -7.76 -1.64
N VAL A 293 -16.93 -7.15 -2.83
CA VAL A 293 -17.63 -7.75 -3.98
C VAL A 293 -16.91 -9.02 -4.44
N MET A 294 -15.58 -9.01 -4.50
CA MET A 294 -14.76 -10.17 -4.84
C MET A 294 -14.91 -11.31 -3.82
N PHE A 295 -15.03 -10.98 -2.53
CA PHE A 295 -15.31 -11.95 -1.49
C PHE A 295 -16.71 -12.57 -1.64
N LEU A 296 -17.74 -11.75 -1.91
CA LEU A 296 -19.10 -12.23 -2.19
C LEU A 296 -19.13 -13.12 -3.45
N SER A 297 -18.34 -12.78 -4.48
CA SER A 297 -18.14 -13.63 -5.66
C SER A 297 -17.58 -15.00 -5.27
N ALA A 298 -16.53 -15.05 -4.45
CA ALA A 298 -15.92 -16.30 -3.99
C ALA A 298 -16.90 -17.15 -3.15
N LEU A 299 -17.65 -16.54 -2.24
CA LEU A 299 -18.70 -17.23 -1.48
C LEU A 299 -19.80 -17.76 -2.40
N SER A 300 -20.27 -16.96 -3.35
CA SER A 300 -21.27 -17.38 -4.33
C SER A 300 -20.76 -18.59 -5.12
N ASN A 301 -19.49 -18.57 -5.54
CA ASN A 301 -18.87 -19.70 -6.25
C ASN A 301 -18.79 -20.95 -5.37
N TRP A 302 -18.49 -20.79 -4.07
CA TRP A 302 -18.39 -21.91 -3.14
C TRP A 302 -19.74 -22.59 -2.84
N TYR A 303 -20.82 -21.80 -2.73
CA TYR A 303 -22.12 -22.30 -2.28
C TYR A 303 -23.09 -22.63 -3.42
N LEU A 304 -23.08 -21.86 -4.51
CA LEU A 304 -24.07 -21.96 -5.60
C LEU A 304 -23.67 -22.88 -6.73
N VAL A 305 -22.38 -23.15 -6.90
CA VAL A 305 -21.91 -24.06 -7.94
C VAL A 305 -22.22 -25.50 -7.53
N GLU A 306 -22.95 -26.21 -8.40
CA GLU A 306 -23.37 -27.59 -8.20
C GLU A 306 -22.19 -28.50 -7.82
N VAL A 307 -22.45 -29.48 -6.95
CA VAL A 307 -21.46 -30.38 -6.34
C VAL A 307 -20.61 -31.16 -7.37
N ASN A 308 -21.03 -31.19 -8.64
CA ASN A 308 -20.39 -31.97 -9.71
C ASN A 308 -19.20 -31.29 -10.42
N ILE A 309 -18.78 -30.06 -10.06
CA ILE A 309 -17.71 -29.36 -10.83
C ILE A 309 -16.27 -29.88 -10.53
N GLY A 310 -16.12 -30.80 -9.58
CA GLY A 310 -14.88 -31.55 -9.39
C GLY A 310 -13.82 -30.82 -8.56
N TYR A 311 -12.82 -31.59 -8.10
CA TYR A 311 -11.79 -31.15 -7.14
C TYR A 311 -11.04 -29.88 -7.56
N TRP A 312 -10.84 -29.66 -8.87
CA TRP A 312 -10.08 -28.53 -9.40
C TRP A 312 -10.67 -27.17 -9.07
N LEU A 313 -12.01 -27.03 -9.03
CA LEU A 313 -12.65 -25.76 -8.71
C LEU A 313 -12.33 -25.32 -7.27
N TYR A 314 -12.26 -26.26 -6.33
CA TYR A 314 -11.89 -25.98 -4.94
C TYR A 314 -10.45 -25.47 -4.84
N VAL A 315 -9.52 -26.08 -5.60
CA VAL A 315 -8.12 -25.62 -5.66
C VAL A 315 -8.03 -24.20 -6.21
N LYS A 316 -8.77 -23.88 -7.28
CA LYS A 316 -8.84 -22.53 -7.85
C LYS A 316 -9.35 -21.50 -6.85
N ASN A 317 -10.48 -21.80 -6.21
CA ASN A 317 -11.09 -20.93 -5.20
C ASN A 317 -10.18 -20.73 -3.98
N PHE A 318 -9.52 -21.79 -3.52
CA PHE A 318 -8.56 -21.70 -2.42
C PHE A 318 -7.36 -20.82 -2.77
N CYS A 319 -6.78 -20.99 -3.96
CA CYS A 319 -5.67 -20.18 -4.44
C CYS A 319 -6.08 -18.70 -4.53
N TRP A 320 -7.23 -18.42 -5.12
CA TRP A 320 -7.78 -17.07 -5.22
C TRP A 320 -8.05 -16.41 -3.87
N LEU A 321 -8.68 -17.15 -2.95
CA LEU A 321 -8.96 -16.66 -1.59
C LEU A 321 -7.65 -16.39 -0.83
N SER A 322 -6.69 -17.29 -0.94
CA SER A 322 -5.38 -17.14 -0.28
C SER A 322 -4.63 -15.89 -0.77
N THR A 323 -4.59 -15.64 -2.08
CA THR A 323 -4.01 -14.42 -2.65
C THR A 323 -4.74 -13.17 -2.15
N SER A 324 -6.06 -13.19 -2.14
CA SER A 324 -6.89 -12.06 -1.69
C SER A 324 -6.67 -11.75 -0.22
N THR A 325 -6.63 -12.78 0.63
CA THR A 325 -6.35 -12.66 2.06
C THR A 325 -4.94 -12.15 2.32
N LEU A 326 -3.93 -12.67 1.61
CA LEU A 326 -2.54 -12.22 1.75
C LEU A 326 -2.39 -10.76 1.34
N THR A 327 -3.01 -10.35 0.23
CA THR A 327 -3.02 -8.96 -0.26
C THR A 327 -3.69 -8.01 0.73
N GLY A 328 -4.85 -8.41 1.28
CA GLY A 328 -5.55 -7.64 2.31
C GLY A 328 -4.75 -7.55 3.61
N ALA A 329 -4.14 -8.66 4.06
CA ALA A 329 -3.30 -8.71 5.25
C ALA A 329 -2.05 -7.82 5.09
N LEU A 330 -1.42 -7.83 3.91
CA LEU A 330 -0.29 -6.96 3.60
C LEU A 330 -0.66 -5.48 3.74
N LEU A 331 -1.80 -5.07 3.18
CA LEU A 331 -2.30 -3.69 3.30
C LEU A 331 -2.54 -3.30 4.76
N VAL A 332 -3.26 -4.14 5.50
CA VAL A 332 -3.56 -3.92 6.92
C VAL A 332 -2.27 -3.85 7.74
N HIS A 333 -1.32 -4.74 7.48
CA HIS A 333 -0.02 -4.76 8.17
C HIS A 333 0.77 -3.49 7.89
N CYS A 334 0.85 -3.04 6.62
CA CYS A 334 1.52 -1.79 6.28
C CYS A 334 0.92 -0.58 7.02
N GLY A 335 -0.41 -0.51 7.07
CA GLY A 335 -1.10 0.57 7.76
C GLY A 335 -0.95 0.52 9.29
N GLN A 336 -0.85 -0.67 9.88
CA GLN A 336 -0.53 -0.80 11.31
C GLN A 336 0.92 -0.38 11.60
N GLU A 337 1.90 -0.89 10.85
CA GLU A 337 3.32 -0.65 11.13
C GLU A 337 3.67 0.84 11.13
N ILE A 338 3.05 1.63 10.25
CA ILE A 338 3.26 3.09 10.23
C ILE A 338 2.58 3.78 11.42
N GLU A 339 1.39 3.33 11.83
CA GLU A 339 0.67 3.85 12.99
C GLU A 339 1.46 3.56 14.28
N ASP A 340 1.94 2.33 14.45
CA ASP A 340 2.73 1.91 15.62
C ASP A 340 4.07 2.64 15.68
N LEU A 341 4.79 2.72 14.56
CA LEU A 341 6.09 3.38 14.53
C LEU A 341 5.98 4.88 14.84
N THR A 342 4.98 5.56 14.27
CA THR A 342 4.78 6.98 14.54
C THR A 342 4.21 7.23 15.93
N GLY A 343 3.41 6.31 16.48
CA GLY A 343 3.00 6.36 17.89
C GLY A 343 4.18 6.21 18.85
N ALA A 344 5.14 5.34 18.55
CA ALA A 344 6.35 5.14 19.35
C ALA A 344 7.33 6.33 19.28
N MET A 345 7.22 7.19 18.26
CA MET A 345 8.08 8.38 18.13
C MET A 345 7.97 9.30 19.34
N PHE A 346 6.78 9.44 19.93
CA PHE A 346 6.59 10.24 21.14
C PHE A 346 7.46 9.74 22.30
N SER A 347 7.46 8.43 22.57
CA SER A 347 8.25 7.82 23.63
C SER A 347 9.75 8.04 23.42
N VAL A 348 10.25 7.80 22.20
CA VAL A 348 11.67 7.99 21.87
C VAL A 348 12.11 9.44 22.04
N VAL A 349 11.28 10.40 21.63
CA VAL A 349 11.59 11.82 21.79
C VAL A 349 11.53 12.23 23.26
N ASN A 350 10.63 11.63 24.05
CA ASN A 350 10.48 11.90 25.47
C ASN A 350 11.66 11.37 26.32
N ASP A 351 12.32 10.30 25.87
CA ASP A 351 13.46 9.68 26.54
C ASP A 351 14.77 10.46 26.34
N VAL A 352 14.78 11.50 25.50
CA VAL A 352 15.93 12.38 25.34
C VAL A 352 16.21 13.15 26.64
N PRO A 353 17.48 13.29 27.09
CA PRO A 353 17.85 14.06 28.29
C PRO A 353 17.71 15.58 28.08
N TRP A 354 16.46 16.05 27.92
CA TRP A 354 16.13 17.43 27.59
C TRP A 354 16.38 18.41 28.74
N THR A 355 16.61 17.92 29.97
CA THR A 355 16.97 18.73 31.15
C THR A 355 18.23 19.54 30.91
N SER A 356 19.23 18.92 30.27
CA SER A 356 20.52 19.51 29.88
C SER A 356 20.43 20.59 28.78
N PHE A 357 19.25 20.78 28.16
CA PHE A 357 19.10 21.74 27.07
C PHE A 357 18.79 23.16 27.57
N ASN A 358 19.30 24.16 26.84
CA ASN A 358 18.91 25.55 27.07
C ASN A 358 17.45 25.82 26.65
N THR A 359 16.92 26.99 27.02
CA THR A 359 15.53 27.37 26.75
C THR A 359 15.16 27.32 25.26
N SER A 360 16.09 27.69 24.37
CA SER A 360 15.84 27.65 22.93
C SER A 360 15.67 26.21 22.42
N ASN A 361 16.58 25.31 22.82
CA ASN A 361 16.56 23.90 22.41
C ASN A 361 15.37 23.16 23.04
N LYS A 362 15.02 23.47 24.31
CA LYS A 362 13.80 22.97 24.97
C LYS A 362 12.54 23.33 24.18
N ARG A 363 12.45 24.56 23.67
CA ARG A 363 11.30 25.00 22.85
C ARG A 363 11.19 24.23 21.52
N THR A 364 12.32 23.99 20.86
CA THR A 364 12.35 23.17 19.64
C THR A 364 11.95 21.73 19.93
N MET A 365 12.49 21.13 21.01
CA MET A 365 12.12 19.79 21.44
C MET A 365 10.61 19.67 21.74
N LEU A 366 10.04 20.63 22.46
CA LEU A 366 8.60 20.66 22.75
C LEU A 366 7.75 20.68 21.47
N THR A 367 8.24 21.35 20.43
CA THR A 367 7.57 21.36 19.11
C THR A 367 7.61 19.97 18.49
N ILE A 368 8.76 19.29 18.51
CA ILE A 368 8.89 17.90 18.01
C ILE A 368 7.95 16.97 18.80
N LEU A 369 7.94 17.06 20.13
CA LEU A 369 7.04 16.27 21.00
C LEU A 369 5.57 16.48 20.65
N THR A 370 5.15 17.74 20.50
CA THR A 370 3.75 18.07 20.18
C THR A 370 3.30 17.45 18.86
N VAL A 371 4.19 17.42 17.86
CA VAL A 371 3.87 16.83 16.56
C VAL A 371 3.92 15.30 16.63
N ALA A 372 4.87 14.72 17.37
CA ALA A 372 5.01 13.28 17.56
C ALA A 372 3.84 12.63 18.30
N GLN A 373 3.03 13.40 19.05
CA GLN A 373 1.83 12.91 19.73
C GLN A 373 0.73 12.42 18.77
N ILE A 374 0.75 12.85 17.51
CA ILE A 374 -0.29 12.51 16.53
C ILE A 374 0.27 11.43 15.59
N PRO A 375 -0.09 10.14 15.79
CA PRO A 375 0.38 9.08 14.91
C PRO A 375 -0.16 9.28 13.49
N VAL A 376 0.67 8.97 12.50
CA VAL A 376 0.29 9.02 11.10
C VAL A 376 -0.55 7.80 10.78
N LYS A 377 -1.79 8.02 10.35
CA LYS A 377 -2.72 6.97 9.94
C LYS A 377 -2.92 6.99 8.43
N LEU A 378 -2.87 5.81 7.80
CA LEU A 378 -3.37 5.62 6.45
C LEU A 378 -4.89 5.50 6.53
N GLN A 379 -5.61 6.59 6.28
CA GLN A 379 -7.06 6.65 6.45
C GLN A 379 -7.75 7.08 5.16
N PHE A 380 -8.95 6.54 4.90
CA PHE A 380 -9.75 6.93 3.75
C PHE A 380 -10.96 7.80 4.11
N THR A 381 -11.54 7.57 5.29
CA THR A 381 -12.43 8.52 5.96
C THR A 381 -11.78 8.98 7.26
N GLU A 382 -12.33 10.02 7.89
CA GLU A 382 -11.88 10.49 9.20
C GLU A 382 -11.99 9.41 10.30
N THR A 383 -12.83 8.39 10.09
CA THR A 383 -13.15 7.36 11.08
C THR A 383 -12.58 5.99 10.76
N VAL A 384 -12.10 5.76 9.54
CA VAL A 384 -11.61 4.45 9.11
C VAL A 384 -10.17 4.54 8.62
N SER A 385 -9.28 4.05 9.48
CA SER A 385 -7.87 3.82 9.19
C SER A 385 -7.62 2.37 8.78
N LEU A 386 -6.63 2.19 7.92
CA LEU A 386 -6.09 0.90 7.52
C LEU A 386 -5.21 0.38 8.66
N ASN A 387 -5.78 -0.40 9.56
CA ASN A 387 -5.06 -0.99 10.70
C ASN A 387 -5.71 -2.33 11.12
N TYR A 388 -5.16 -3.01 12.13
CA TYR A 388 -5.68 -4.32 12.54
C TYR A 388 -7.14 -4.27 12.99
N GLN A 389 -7.62 -3.14 13.52
CA GLN A 389 -9.03 -2.98 13.88
C GLN A 389 -9.93 -3.08 12.65
N LEU A 390 -9.55 -2.45 11.54
CA LEU A 390 -10.28 -2.60 10.27
C LEU A 390 -10.21 -4.05 9.76
N GLY A 391 -9.03 -4.67 9.81
CA GLY A 391 -8.84 -6.07 9.42
C GLY A 391 -9.78 -7.02 10.16
N ILE A 392 -9.86 -6.91 11.48
CA ILE A 392 -10.76 -7.73 12.32
C ILE A 392 -12.23 -7.47 11.98
N ARG A 393 -12.62 -6.21 11.76
CA ARG A 393 -14.00 -5.88 11.34
C ARG A 393 -14.36 -6.52 10.01
N MET A 394 -13.43 -6.51 9.04
CA MET A 394 -13.62 -7.17 7.75
C MET A 394 -13.75 -8.69 7.89
N LEU A 395 -12.90 -9.33 8.70
CA LEU A 395 -13.00 -10.77 8.98
C LEU A 395 -14.33 -11.15 9.64
N ARG A 396 -14.83 -10.32 10.57
CA ARG A 396 -16.15 -10.53 11.19
C ARG A 396 -17.27 -10.44 10.16
N ASN A 397 -17.23 -9.45 9.26
CA ASN A 397 -18.22 -9.31 8.19
C ASN A 397 -18.18 -10.51 7.23
N VAL A 398 -16.98 -10.96 6.87
CA VAL A 398 -16.74 -12.17 6.07
C VAL A 398 -17.41 -13.40 6.69
N TYR A 399 -17.20 -13.61 7.99
CA TYR A 399 -17.82 -14.71 8.74
C TYR A 399 -19.35 -14.61 8.75
N SER A 400 -19.90 -13.41 9.01
CA SER A 400 -21.35 -13.18 9.01
C SER A 400 -21.98 -13.49 7.65
N PHE A 401 -21.36 -13.07 6.55
CA PHE A 401 -21.84 -13.40 5.20
C PHE A 401 -21.74 -14.91 4.93
N ALA A 402 -20.61 -15.54 5.26
CA ALA A 402 -20.46 -16.98 5.08
C ALA A 402 -21.53 -17.78 5.85
N ALA A 403 -21.85 -17.37 7.08
CA ALA A 403 -22.92 -17.97 7.88
C ALA A 403 -24.31 -17.79 7.24
N LEU A 404 -24.58 -16.63 6.65
CA LEU A 404 -25.83 -16.36 5.93
C LEU A 404 -25.96 -17.22 4.67
N PHE A 405 -24.89 -17.38 3.88
CA PHE A 405 -24.90 -18.29 2.73
C PHE A 405 -25.09 -19.75 3.16
N ALA A 406 -24.46 -20.17 4.26
CA ALA A 406 -24.65 -21.50 4.82
C ALA A 406 -26.10 -21.75 5.26
N SER A 407 -26.76 -20.77 5.90
CA SER A 407 -28.16 -20.91 6.30
C SER A 407 -29.09 -20.99 5.09
N VAL A 408 -28.87 -20.18 4.05
CA VAL A 408 -29.67 -20.24 2.80
C VAL A 408 -29.52 -21.59 2.10
N LYS A 409 -28.32 -22.17 2.12
CA LYS A 409 -28.10 -23.51 1.56
C LYS A 409 -28.79 -24.61 2.36
N SER A 410 -28.91 -24.47 3.67
CA SER A 410 -29.59 -25.49 4.50
C SER A 410 -31.11 -25.52 4.34
N THR A 411 -31.71 -24.44 3.83
CA THR A 411 -33.16 -24.33 3.60
C THR A 411 -33.63 -24.83 2.23
N ASN A 412 -32.70 -24.99 1.27
CA ASN A 412 -32.97 -25.53 -0.06
C ASN A 412 -32.46 -26.97 -0.13
#